data_AF-A0A7C4LNX4-F1
#
_entry.id   AF-A0A7C4LNX4-F1
#
_cell.length_a   1.000
_cell.length_b   1.000
_cell.length_c   1.000
_cell.angle_alpha   90.00
_cell.angle_beta   90.00
_cell.angle_gamma   90.00
#
_symmetry.space_group_name_H-M   'P 1'
#
loop_
_entity.id
_entity.type
_entity.pdbx_description
1 polymer ?
#
loop_
_entity_poly.entity_id
_entity_poly.type
_entity_poly.pdbx_seq_one_letter_code
_entity_poly.pdbx_strand_id
1 'polypeptide(L)'
;MRIVLCHTCWSWVLLDAELCPDCHQPIDLSDPDPSAAELAERFGRVICCLGQVVRQRRGLPARGMLFGLTGGLLFLPDLQPCPNGAWIVSECASPPSWTRQRWWPFWRARIPGDTPREFHASAVVLDGEQAVDRFLNRPGGVFVPRPNLLRAQLRGHCWILSRTHGFTLRLTVLSPIEAAWDAWCALGRQDPSWRPLSPLGKP
;
A
#
# COMPACT_ATOMS: atom_id res chain seq x y z
N MET A 1 23.58 0.70 2.37
CA MET A 1 22.11 0.71 2.39
C MET A 1 21.62 2.01 1.79
N ARG A 2 21.02 1.95 0.60
CA ARG A 2 20.46 3.11 -0.11
C ARG A 2 18.99 2.81 -0.39
N ILE A 3 18.11 3.79 -0.22
CA ILE A 3 16.71 3.64 -0.64
C ILE A 3 16.62 4.12 -2.09
N VAL A 4 16.08 3.29 -2.97
CA VAL A 4 15.96 3.56 -4.41
C VAL A 4 14.59 3.12 -4.92
N LEU A 5 14.13 3.74 -6.00
CA LEU A 5 12.94 3.29 -6.72
C LEU A 5 13.33 2.23 -7.74
N CYS A 6 12.69 1.05 -7.69
CA CYS A 6 12.86 0.07 -8.77
C CYS A 6 11.88 0.40 -9.92
N HIS A 7 12.41 0.78 -11.09
CA HIS A 7 11.60 1.14 -12.26
C HIS A 7 10.82 -0.04 -12.88
N THR A 8 11.19 -1.29 -12.56
CA THR A 8 10.45 -2.47 -13.03
C THR A 8 9.20 -2.76 -12.20
N CYS A 9 9.32 -2.79 -10.87
CA CYS A 9 8.21 -3.13 -9.97
C CYS A 9 7.58 -1.94 -9.24
N TRP A 10 8.06 -0.72 -9.56
CA TRP A 10 7.55 0.56 -9.05
C TRP A 10 7.44 0.61 -7.53
N SER A 11 8.41 -0.02 -6.86
CA SER A 11 8.47 -0.14 -5.42
C SER A 11 9.75 0.53 -4.94
N TRP A 12 9.62 1.39 -3.94
CA TRP A 12 10.77 1.86 -3.18
C TRP A 12 11.32 0.70 -2.34
N VAL A 13 12.61 0.44 -2.50
CA VAL A 13 13.31 -0.68 -1.87
C VAL A 13 14.57 -0.22 -1.17
N LEU A 14 14.95 -0.96 -0.13
CA LEU A 14 16.21 -0.78 0.56
C LEU A 14 17.22 -1.68 -0.14
N LEU A 15 18.16 -1.06 -0.86
CA LEU A 15 19.11 -1.75 -1.71
C LEU A 15 20.30 -2.23 -0.87
N ASP A 16 20.39 -3.55 -0.73
CA ASP A 16 21.49 -4.26 -0.05
C ASP A 16 22.48 -4.91 -1.03
N ALA A 17 22.05 -5.16 -2.28
CA ALA A 17 22.85 -5.71 -3.39
C ALA A 17 22.39 -5.08 -4.72
N GLU A 18 22.97 -5.42 -5.86
CA GLU A 18 22.62 -4.84 -7.18
C GLU A 18 21.23 -5.28 -7.71
N LEU A 19 20.51 -6.13 -6.96
CA LEU A 19 19.20 -6.66 -7.34
C LEU A 19 18.08 -6.10 -6.45
N CYS A 20 16.93 -5.85 -7.06
CA CYS A 20 15.72 -5.45 -6.34
C CYS A 20 15.24 -6.58 -5.41
N PRO A 21 15.06 -6.35 -4.10
CA PRO A 21 14.57 -7.37 -3.17
C PRO A 21 13.10 -7.75 -3.39
N ASP A 22 12.34 -6.95 -4.15
CA ASP A 22 10.93 -7.22 -4.43
C ASP A 22 10.70 -7.99 -5.74
N CYS A 23 11.52 -7.76 -6.79
CA CYS A 23 11.36 -8.40 -8.11
C CYS A 23 12.59 -9.10 -8.67
N HIS A 24 13.72 -9.05 -7.95
CA HIS A 24 15.01 -9.62 -8.31
C HIS A 24 15.59 -9.16 -9.66
N GLN A 25 15.07 -8.07 -10.21
CA GLN A 25 15.65 -7.43 -11.39
C GLN A 25 16.84 -6.56 -11.00
N PRO A 26 17.86 -6.45 -11.86
CA PRO A 26 18.95 -5.50 -11.64
C PRO A 26 18.41 -4.08 -11.56
N ILE A 27 18.98 -3.28 -10.65
CA ILE A 27 18.67 -1.86 -10.54
C ILE A 27 19.86 -1.09 -11.10
N ASP A 28 19.63 -0.41 -12.22
CA ASP A 28 20.59 0.54 -12.77
C ASP A 28 20.49 1.86 -11.99
N LEU A 29 21.55 2.21 -11.25
CA LEU A 29 21.61 3.44 -10.47
C LEU A 29 22.01 4.67 -11.31
N SER A 30 22.36 4.46 -12.58
CA SER A 30 22.65 5.54 -13.52
C SER A 30 21.39 6.04 -14.25
N ASP A 31 20.32 5.22 -14.27
CA ASP A 31 19.02 5.61 -14.80
C ASP A 31 18.36 6.61 -13.85
N PRO A 32 18.04 7.84 -14.29
CA PRO A 32 17.40 8.83 -13.43
C PRO A 32 15.99 8.37 -13.03
N ASP A 33 15.59 8.70 -11.80
CA ASP A 33 14.19 8.50 -11.37
C ASP A 33 13.25 9.25 -12.34
N PRO A 34 12.05 8.70 -12.62
CA PRO A 34 11.09 9.30 -13.52
C PRO A 34 10.67 10.69 -13.03
N SER A 35 10.48 11.61 -13.98
CA SER A 35 10.01 12.95 -13.70
C SER A 35 8.60 12.96 -13.11
N ALA A 36 8.25 14.03 -12.41
CA ALA A 36 6.90 14.21 -11.88
C ALA A 36 5.83 14.17 -12.99
N ALA A 37 6.14 14.67 -14.19
CA ALA A 37 5.23 14.63 -15.34
C ALA A 37 4.97 13.19 -15.82
N GLU A 38 6.02 12.37 -15.96
CA GLU A 38 5.89 10.96 -16.35
C GLU A 38 5.12 10.15 -15.31
N LEU A 39 5.34 10.43 -14.02
CA LEU A 39 4.57 9.83 -12.93
C LEU A 39 3.12 10.28 -12.93
N ALA A 40 2.83 11.56 -13.19
CA ALA A 40 1.47 12.08 -13.25
C ALA A 40 0.68 11.44 -14.38
N GLU A 41 1.28 11.30 -15.57
CA GLU A 41 0.67 10.59 -16.70
C GLU A 41 0.39 9.13 -16.35
N ARG A 42 1.36 8.46 -15.70
CA ARG A 42 1.26 7.05 -15.35
C ARG A 42 0.27 6.77 -14.21
N PHE A 43 0.22 7.64 -13.20
CA PHE A 43 -0.71 7.56 -12.07
C PHE A 43 -2.13 7.90 -12.51
N GLY A 44 -2.25 8.94 -13.35
CA GLY A 44 -3.50 9.56 -13.72
C GLY A 44 -4.21 10.15 -12.51
N ARG A 45 -5.54 10.09 -12.50
CA ARG A 45 -6.38 10.71 -11.48
C ARG A 45 -6.59 9.75 -10.30
N VAL A 46 -6.50 10.27 -9.08
CA VAL A 46 -6.97 9.58 -7.87
C VAL A 46 -8.49 9.47 -7.89
N ILE A 47 -9.00 8.24 -7.79
CA ILE A 47 -10.44 7.95 -7.81
C ILE A 47 -10.97 7.85 -6.38
N CYS A 48 -10.32 7.05 -5.54
CA CYS A 48 -10.73 6.89 -4.15
C CYS A 48 -9.59 6.43 -3.24
N CYS A 49 -9.79 6.60 -1.94
CA CYS A 49 -9.00 5.95 -0.90
C CYS A 49 -9.62 4.59 -0.57
N LEU A 50 -8.87 3.51 -0.70
CA LEU A 50 -9.26 2.14 -0.38
C LEU A 50 -9.07 1.79 1.12
N GLY A 51 -8.42 2.67 1.87
CA GLY A 51 -8.32 2.59 3.32
C GLY A 51 -6.88 2.54 3.83
N GLN A 52 -6.75 2.54 5.15
CA GLN A 52 -5.46 2.41 5.82
C GLN A 52 -5.04 0.94 5.84
N VAL A 53 -3.78 0.67 5.50
CA VAL A 53 -3.24 -0.68 5.39
C VAL A 53 -1.85 -0.81 6.01
N VAL A 54 -1.49 -2.04 6.34
CA VAL A 54 -0.14 -2.42 6.77
C VAL A 54 0.45 -3.43 5.77
N ARG A 55 1.59 -3.08 5.18
CA ARG A 55 2.42 -3.96 4.35
C ARG A 55 3.50 -4.61 5.21
N GLN A 56 3.61 -5.93 5.17
CA GLN A 56 4.76 -6.62 5.76
C GLN A 56 5.99 -6.44 4.87
N ARG A 57 7.02 -5.76 5.38
CA ARG A 57 8.34 -5.62 4.73
C ARG A 57 9.42 -5.29 5.76
N ARG A 58 10.69 -5.45 5.40
CA ARG A 58 11.84 -5.14 6.27
C ARG A 58 12.39 -3.75 5.95
N GLY A 59 12.79 -3.01 6.98
CA GLY A 59 13.58 -1.77 6.85
C GLY A 59 12.89 -0.56 6.23
N LEU A 60 11.62 -0.66 5.83
CA LEU A 60 10.86 0.44 5.24
C LEU A 60 9.48 0.56 5.87
N PRO A 61 8.87 1.76 5.89
CA PRO A 61 7.62 2.04 6.63
C PRO A 61 6.48 1.07 6.28
N ALA A 62 5.94 0.34 7.24
CA ALA A 62 4.95 -0.70 6.96
C ALA A 62 3.52 -0.16 6.78
N ARG A 63 3.18 0.91 7.51
CA ARG A 63 1.81 1.45 7.58
C ARG A 63 1.62 2.61 6.61
N GLY A 64 0.44 2.70 6.02
CA GLY A 64 0.11 3.77 5.08
C GLY A 64 -1.32 3.70 4.57
N MET A 65 -1.59 4.44 3.51
CA MET A 65 -2.89 4.51 2.85
C MET A 65 -2.79 3.85 1.47
N LEU A 66 -3.83 3.10 1.09
CA LEU A 66 -3.98 2.53 -0.24
C LEU A 66 -4.99 3.36 -1.04
N PHE A 67 -4.61 3.76 -2.24
CA PHE A 67 -5.44 4.55 -3.16
C PHE A 67 -5.69 3.78 -4.46
N GLY A 68 -6.89 3.95 -5.00
CA GLY A 68 -7.23 3.57 -6.37
C GLY A 68 -7.10 4.79 -7.29
N LEU A 69 -6.34 4.64 -8.35
CA LEU A 69 -6.14 5.65 -9.40
C LEU A 69 -6.57 5.08 -10.75
N THR A 70 -6.78 5.93 -11.75
CA THR A 70 -7.04 5.47 -13.12
C THR A 70 -5.88 4.64 -13.68
N GLY A 71 -4.64 4.97 -13.28
CA GLY A 71 -3.42 4.28 -13.70
C GLY A 71 -3.08 3.01 -12.92
N GLY A 72 -3.68 2.75 -11.76
CA GLY A 72 -3.32 1.61 -10.92
C GLY A 72 -3.63 1.78 -9.43
N LEU A 73 -2.96 0.99 -8.58
CA LEU A 73 -3.03 1.11 -7.12
C LEU A 73 -1.78 1.78 -6.58
N LEU A 74 -1.94 2.69 -5.61
CA LEU A 74 -0.83 3.37 -4.96
C LEU A 74 -0.91 3.17 -3.44
N PHE A 75 0.14 2.60 -2.88
CA PHE A 75 0.39 2.62 -1.44
C PHE A 75 1.34 3.77 -1.11
N LEU A 76 0.91 4.65 -0.21
CA LEU A 76 1.74 5.73 0.35
C LEU A 76 1.95 5.52 1.85
N PRO A 77 3.20 5.48 2.33
CA PRO A 77 3.47 5.31 3.74
C PRO A 77 3.05 6.56 4.55
N ASP A 78 2.64 6.31 5.79
CA ASP A 78 2.36 7.37 6.76
C ASP A 78 3.66 7.82 7.42
N LEU A 79 4.28 8.83 6.82
CA LEU A 79 5.54 9.42 7.23
C LEU A 79 5.33 10.86 7.68
N GLN A 80 5.96 11.22 8.80
CA GLN A 80 6.04 12.58 9.30
C GLN A 80 7.48 13.10 9.14
N PRO A 81 7.68 14.24 8.45
CA PRO A 81 9.00 14.84 8.34
C PRO A 81 9.40 15.42 9.70
N CYS A 82 10.65 15.22 10.08
CA CYS A 82 11.25 15.85 11.24
C CYS A 82 12.00 17.14 10.86
N PRO A 83 12.16 18.08 11.81
CA PRO A 83 12.95 19.30 11.60
C PRO A 83 14.41 19.03 11.19
N ASN A 84 14.96 17.87 11.54
CA ASN A 84 16.32 17.45 11.18
C ASN A 84 16.42 16.78 9.79
N GLY A 85 15.34 16.77 9.01
CA GLY A 85 15.27 16.13 7.69
C GLY A 85 15.08 14.60 7.73
N ALA A 86 14.99 13.99 8.91
CA ALA A 86 14.63 12.58 9.04
C ALA A 86 13.12 12.36 8.85
N TRP A 87 12.72 11.11 8.60
CA TRP A 87 11.31 10.72 8.56
C TRP A 87 10.99 9.86 9.78
N ILE A 88 9.93 10.22 10.51
CA ILE A 88 9.33 9.36 11.53
C ILE A 88 8.21 8.54 10.88
N VAL A 89 8.24 7.24 11.14
CA VAL A 89 7.13 6.35 10.81
C VAL A 89 6.06 6.53 11.89
N SER A 90 4.82 6.82 11.49
CA SER A 90 3.67 6.77 12.39
C SER A 90 3.37 5.32 12.78
N GLU A 91 4.22 4.70 13.61
CA GLU A 91 4.01 3.36 14.12
C GLU A 91 2.92 3.39 15.19
N CYS A 92 1.80 2.69 14.94
CA CYS A 92 1.12 2.05 16.07
C CYS A 92 1.93 0.80 16.36
N ALA A 93 2.25 0.59 17.65
CA ALA A 93 2.88 -0.62 18.14
C ALA A 93 2.28 -1.82 17.41
N SER A 94 3.14 -2.58 16.71
CA SER A 94 2.70 -3.86 16.15
C SER A 94 2.06 -4.66 17.29
N PRO A 95 0.88 -5.29 17.10
CA PRO A 95 0.47 -6.29 18.07
C PRO A 95 1.60 -7.32 18.17
N PRO A 96 2.08 -7.66 19.38
CA PRO A 96 3.24 -8.50 19.54
C PRO A 96 3.07 -9.82 18.78
N SER A 97 4.18 -10.31 18.22
CA SER A 97 4.30 -11.51 17.38
C SER A 97 3.82 -12.83 18.03
N TRP A 98 3.35 -12.76 19.27
CA TRP A 98 2.97 -13.86 20.14
C TRP A 98 1.51 -14.27 19.89
N THR A 99 0.76 -13.48 19.11
CA THR A 99 -0.59 -13.83 18.62
C THR A 99 -0.57 -14.81 17.43
N ARG A 100 0.61 -15.16 16.90
CA ARG A 100 0.77 -16.28 15.96
C ARG A 100 1.02 -17.62 16.68
N GLN A 101 0.22 -17.93 17.70
CA GLN A 101 0.03 -19.34 18.07
C GLN A 101 -1.32 -19.81 17.54
N ARG A 102 -1.17 -20.40 16.36
CA ARG A 102 -2.09 -21.32 15.73
C ARG A 102 -2.35 -22.43 16.78
N TRP A 103 -3.61 -22.88 16.86
CA TRP A 103 -4.13 -23.97 17.70
C TRP A 103 -4.42 -23.54 19.16
N TRP A 104 -5.70 -23.34 19.47
CA TRP A 104 -6.44 -23.84 20.66
C TRP A 104 -7.87 -23.27 20.55
N PRO A 105 -8.92 -24.11 20.52
CA PRO A 105 -10.30 -23.64 20.70
C PRO A 105 -10.50 -23.39 22.20
N PHE A 106 -11.60 -22.73 22.56
CA PHE A 106 -11.99 -22.47 23.96
C PHE A 106 -11.09 -21.44 24.64
N TRP A 107 -11.45 -20.16 24.53
CA TRP A 107 -11.62 -19.20 25.63
C TRP A 107 -11.87 -17.86 24.94
N ARG A 108 -13.10 -17.34 25.07
CA ARG A 108 -13.40 -15.93 24.81
C ARG A 108 -12.64 -15.11 25.85
N ALA A 109 -11.34 -14.91 25.64
CA ALA A 109 -10.61 -13.87 26.32
C ALA A 109 -11.15 -12.55 25.75
N ARG A 110 -12.04 -11.91 26.50
CA ARG A 110 -12.33 -10.48 26.33
C ARG A 110 -10.98 -9.78 26.25
N ILE A 111 -10.64 -9.29 25.07
CA ILE A 111 -9.56 -8.33 24.89
C ILE A 111 -9.94 -7.14 25.78
N PRO A 112 -9.18 -6.83 26.85
CA PRO A 112 -9.50 -5.70 27.69
C PRO A 112 -9.23 -4.43 26.89
N GLY A 113 -10.30 -3.69 26.58
CA GLY A 113 -10.25 -2.24 26.38
C GLY A 113 -9.27 -1.73 25.33
N ASP A 114 -9.32 -2.25 24.10
CA ASP A 114 -9.09 -1.36 22.96
C ASP A 114 -10.44 -0.76 22.63
N THR A 115 -10.78 0.35 23.30
CA THR A 115 -11.77 1.27 22.74
C THR A 115 -11.38 1.47 21.27
N PRO A 116 -12.28 1.26 20.30
CA PRO A 116 -11.98 1.67 18.94
C PRO A 116 -11.63 3.15 19.05
N ARG A 117 -10.35 3.50 18.93
CA ARG A 117 -10.01 4.88 18.58
C ARG A 117 -10.81 5.07 17.31
N GLU A 118 -11.82 5.93 17.36
CA GLU A 118 -12.53 6.36 16.16
C GLU A 118 -11.46 6.91 15.24
N PHE A 119 -11.03 6.05 14.31
CA PHE A 119 -10.09 6.42 13.29
C PHE A 119 -10.91 7.25 12.33
N HIS A 120 -10.96 8.55 12.59
CA HIS A 120 -11.25 9.52 11.55
C HIS A 120 -10.12 9.37 10.54
N ALA A 121 -10.30 8.47 9.58
CA ALA A 121 -9.71 8.64 8.27
C ALA A 121 -10.28 9.97 7.77
N SER A 122 -9.63 11.09 8.14
CA SER A 122 -9.77 12.33 7.39
C SER A 122 -9.60 11.87 5.96
N ALA A 123 -10.66 11.97 5.17
CA ALA A 123 -10.64 11.56 3.78
C ALA A 123 -9.47 12.35 3.18
N VAL A 124 -8.32 11.70 3.03
CA VAL A 124 -7.15 12.36 2.48
C VAL A 124 -7.51 12.49 1.01
N VAL A 125 -8.10 13.62 0.67
CA VAL A 125 -8.39 13.99 -0.71
C VAL A 125 -7.03 14.30 -1.30
N LEU A 126 -6.44 13.29 -1.91
CA LEU A 126 -5.27 13.45 -2.77
C LEU A 126 -5.76 13.74 -4.17
N ASP A 127 -5.29 14.82 -4.77
CA ASP A 127 -5.29 14.95 -6.22
C ASP A 127 -4.10 14.18 -6.83
N GLY A 128 -4.02 14.16 -8.17
CA GLY A 128 -2.96 13.45 -8.89
C GLY A 128 -1.57 14.02 -8.63
N GLU A 129 -1.43 15.35 -8.56
CA GLU A 129 -0.14 16.02 -8.32
C GLU A 129 0.38 15.74 -6.92
N GLN A 130 -0.48 15.80 -5.91
CA GLN A 130 -0.16 15.44 -4.53
C GLN A 130 0.20 13.96 -4.39
N ALA A 131 -0.41 13.07 -5.18
CA ALA A 131 -0.05 11.65 -5.16
C ALA A 131 1.36 11.42 -5.70
N VAL A 132 1.74 12.12 -6.78
CA VAL A 132 3.10 12.09 -7.35
C VAL A 132 4.12 12.66 -6.40
N ASP A 133 3.88 13.87 -5.88
CA ASP A 133 4.76 14.54 -4.92
C ASP A 133 5.02 13.64 -3.70
N ARG A 134 3.94 13.09 -3.12
CA ARG A 134 4.08 12.19 -1.97
C ARG A 134 4.78 10.90 -2.33
N PHE A 135 4.62 10.35 -3.53
CA PHE A 135 5.32 9.12 -3.91
C PHE A 135 6.82 9.34 -4.08
N LEU A 136 7.23 10.45 -4.70
CA LEU A 136 8.63 10.82 -4.88
C LEU A 136 9.32 11.15 -3.55
N ASN A 137 8.61 11.88 -2.68
CA ASN A 137 9.20 12.38 -1.43
C ASN A 137 9.03 11.44 -0.23
N ARG A 138 8.27 10.35 -0.34
CA ARG A 138 8.03 9.40 0.77
C ARG A 138 8.59 8.02 0.45
N PRO A 139 9.87 7.78 0.80
CA PRO A 139 10.51 6.49 0.57
C PRO A 139 9.69 5.38 1.20
N GLY A 140 9.44 4.35 0.40
CA GLY A 140 8.63 3.22 0.79
C GLY A 140 7.23 3.20 0.16
N GLY A 141 6.87 4.15 -0.69
CA GLY A 141 5.72 4.01 -1.57
C GLY A 141 5.80 2.77 -2.47
N VAL A 142 4.63 2.29 -2.92
CA VAL A 142 4.54 1.28 -3.99
C VAL A 142 3.43 1.69 -4.93
N PHE A 143 3.76 1.80 -6.21
CA PHE A 143 2.77 1.90 -7.26
C PHE A 143 2.64 0.54 -7.98
N VAL A 144 1.40 0.13 -8.24
CA VAL A 144 1.11 -1.06 -9.02
C VAL A 144 0.34 -0.61 -10.25
N PRO A 145 1.03 -0.44 -11.41
CA PRO A 145 0.37 -0.06 -12.64
C PRO A 145 -0.75 -1.05 -12.97
N ARG A 146 -1.88 -0.56 -13.47
CA ARG A 146 -3.04 -1.38 -13.86
C ARG A 146 -2.67 -2.49 -14.86
N PRO A 147 -1.84 -2.26 -15.91
CA PRO A 147 -1.39 -3.33 -16.80
C PRO A 147 -0.56 -4.42 -16.09
N ASN A 148 0.07 -4.08 -14.96
CA ASN A 148 0.88 -4.99 -14.16
C ASN A 148 0.08 -5.65 -13.03
N LEU A 149 -1.20 -5.31 -12.84
CA LEU A 149 -2.07 -5.86 -11.81
C LEU A 149 -2.84 -7.07 -12.35
N LEU A 150 -2.32 -8.27 -12.08
CA LEU A 150 -2.95 -9.53 -12.51
C LEU A 150 -4.20 -9.85 -11.69
N ARG A 151 -4.17 -9.51 -10.40
CA ARG A 151 -5.27 -9.78 -9.47
C ARG A 151 -5.25 -8.81 -8.30
N ALA A 152 -6.42 -8.31 -7.91
CA ALA A 152 -6.64 -7.68 -6.61
C ALA A 152 -7.86 -8.31 -5.94
N GLN A 153 -7.69 -8.77 -4.70
CA GLN A 153 -8.76 -9.39 -3.92
C GLN A 153 -8.68 -8.93 -2.46
N LEU A 154 -9.83 -8.59 -1.87
CA LEU A 154 -9.97 -8.44 -0.43
C LEU A 154 -10.46 -9.77 0.14
N ARG A 155 -9.68 -10.40 1.02
CA ARG A 155 -10.06 -11.61 1.76
C ARG A 155 -9.99 -11.34 3.25
N GLY A 156 -11.17 -11.21 3.89
CA GLY A 156 -11.25 -10.70 5.26
C GLY A 156 -10.56 -9.34 5.36
N HIS A 157 -9.64 -9.18 6.31
CA HIS A 157 -8.85 -7.95 6.48
C HIS A 157 -7.61 -7.87 5.56
N CYS A 158 -7.49 -8.62 4.47
CA CYS A 158 -6.26 -8.67 3.69
C CYS A 158 -6.48 -8.41 2.19
N TRP A 159 -5.88 -7.34 1.69
CA TRP A 159 -5.68 -7.13 0.27
C TRP A 159 -4.57 -8.03 -0.25
N ILE A 160 -4.87 -8.81 -1.27
CA ILE A 160 -3.93 -9.67 -1.99
C ILE A 160 -3.81 -9.12 -3.40
N LEU A 161 -2.67 -8.51 -3.72
CA LEU A 161 -2.38 -7.90 -5.02
C LEU A 161 -1.29 -8.72 -5.74
N SER A 162 -1.70 -9.49 -6.74
CA SER A 162 -0.78 -10.23 -7.61
C SER A 162 -0.35 -9.36 -8.78
N ARG A 163 0.95 -9.36 -9.08
CA ARG A 163 1.58 -8.46 -10.04
C ARG A 163 2.40 -9.22 -11.06
N THR A 164 2.57 -8.66 -12.25
CA THR A 164 3.47 -9.20 -13.28
C THR A 164 4.91 -9.19 -12.81
N HIS A 165 5.32 -8.11 -12.13
CA HIS A 165 6.67 -7.95 -11.59
C HIS A 165 6.67 -7.90 -10.06
N GLY A 166 7.53 -8.73 -9.48
CA GLY A 166 7.75 -8.83 -8.04
C GLY A 166 6.73 -9.65 -7.28
N PHE A 167 6.93 -9.73 -5.96
CA PHE A 167 6.08 -10.56 -5.11
C PHE A 167 4.64 -10.04 -5.02
N THR A 168 3.73 -10.97 -4.70
CA THR A 168 2.35 -10.65 -4.33
C THR A 168 2.34 -9.78 -3.08
N LEU A 169 1.75 -8.59 -3.17
CA LEU A 169 1.60 -7.70 -2.03
C LEU A 169 0.45 -8.20 -1.16
N ARG A 170 0.71 -8.32 0.13
CA ARG A 170 -0.30 -8.59 1.15
C ARG A 170 -0.39 -7.37 2.06
N LEU A 171 -1.54 -6.72 2.05
CA LEU A 171 -1.77 -5.50 2.81
C LEU A 171 -2.92 -5.75 3.78
N THR A 172 -2.64 -5.70 5.08
CA THR A 172 -3.67 -5.86 6.12
C THR A 172 -4.43 -4.56 6.28
N VAL A 173 -5.73 -4.57 6.08
CA VAL A 173 -6.64 -3.44 6.28
C VAL A 173 -6.79 -3.14 7.76
N LEU A 174 -6.59 -1.87 8.14
CA LEU A 174 -6.80 -1.37 9.49
C LEU A 174 -8.15 -0.67 9.67
N SER A 175 -8.77 -0.20 8.58
CA SER A 175 -10.14 0.31 8.57
C SER A 175 -11.17 -0.85 8.66
N PRO A 176 -12.45 -0.55 8.95
CA PRO A 176 -13.52 -1.53 8.81
C PRO A 176 -13.48 -2.19 7.41
N ILE A 177 -13.70 -3.51 7.34
CA ILE A 177 -13.63 -4.27 6.07
C ILE A 177 -14.69 -3.74 5.11
N GLU A 178 -15.87 -3.45 5.63
CA GLU A 178 -17.03 -2.96 4.90
C GLU A 178 -16.69 -1.65 4.18
N ALA A 179 -15.99 -0.72 4.85
CA ALA A 179 -15.56 0.53 4.25
C ALA A 179 -14.54 0.32 3.12
N ALA A 180 -13.58 -0.59 3.30
CA ALA A 180 -12.60 -0.93 2.25
C ALA A 180 -13.27 -1.63 1.05
N TRP A 181 -14.25 -2.49 1.33
CA TRP A 181 -15.05 -3.16 0.31
C TRP A 181 -15.92 -2.19 -0.48
N ASP A 182 -16.60 -1.27 0.20
CA ASP A 182 -17.44 -0.27 -0.42
C ASP A 182 -16.63 0.69 -1.28
N ALA A 183 -15.44 1.09 -0.82
CA ALA A 183 -14.48 1.88 -1.59
C ALA A 183 -14.02 1.15 -2.86
N TRP A 184 -13.76 -0.15 -2.76
CA TRP A 184 -13.42 -0.99 -3.93
C TRP A 184 -14.57 -1.10 -4.93
N CYS A 185 -15.80 -1.31 -4.44
CA CYS A 185 -16.98 -1.34 -5.29
C CYS A 185 -17.23 0.03 -5.95
N ALA A 186 -16.97 1.12 -5.23
CA ALA A 186 -17.06 2.48 -5.76
C ALA A 186 -16.00 2.73 -6.85
N LEU A 187 -14.77 2.26 -6.66
CA LEU A 187 -13.70 2.32 -7.67
C LEU A 187 -14.18 1.72 -9.00
N GLY A 188 -14.71 0.49 -8.97
CA GLY A 188 -15.25 -0.17 -10.17
C GLY A 188 -16.55 0.43 -10.73
N ARG A 189 -17.27 1.26 -9.97
CA ARG A 189 -18.42 2.05 -10.48
C ARG A 189 -17.96 3.32 -11.18
N GLN A 190 -16.96 4.00 -10.63
CA GLN A 190 -16.43 5.26 -11.17
C GLN A 190 -15.53 5.04 -12.38
N ASP A 191 -14.79 3.92 -12.40
CA ASP A 191 -13.94 3.53 -13.52
C ASP A 191 -14.20 2.05 -13.88
N PRO A 192 -15.02 1.79 -14.91
CA PRO A 192 -15.35 0.44 -15.36
C PRO A 192 -14.15 -0.41 -15.78
N SER A 193 -12.99 0.20 -16.07
CA SER A 193 -11.76 -0.53 -16.39
C SER A 193 -11.25 -1.40 -15.23
N TRP A 194 -11.82 -1.24 -14.04
CA TRP A 194 -11.59 -2.07 -12.85
C TRP A 194 -12.52 -3.30 -12.73
N ARG A 195 -13.45 -3.53 -13.68
CA ARG A 195 -14.33 -4.71 -13.71
C ARG A 195 -13.80 -5.77 -14.73
N PRO A 196 -13.61 -7.07 -14.40
CA PRO A 196 -13.94 -7.80 -13.17
C PRO A 196 -12.67 -8.42 -12.52
N LEU A 197 -12.01 -7.69 -11.63
CA LEU A 197 -11.27 -8.35 -10.54
C LEU A 197 -12.32 -8.81 -9.52
N SER A 198 -12.99 -9.93 -9.83
CA SER A 198 -14.04 -10.50 -8.99
C SER A 198 -13.50 -10.68 -7.57
N PRO A 199 -14.11 -10.05 -6.57
CA PRO A 199 -13.90 -10.50 -5.22
C PRO A 199 -14.70 -11.79 -5.06
N LEU A 200 -14.01 -12.93 -5.09
CA LEU A 200 -14.62 -14.19 -4.67
C LEU A 200 -14.88 -14.07 -3.17
N GLY A 201 -16.16 -13.82 -2.84
CA GLY A 201 -16.68 -13.70 -1.49
C GLY A 201 -16.92 -12.24 -1.12
N LYS A 202 -18.20 -11.86 -0.94
CA LYS A 202 -18.53 -10.84 0.06
C LYS A 202 -17.93 -11.31 1.40
N PRO A 203 -17.39 -10.40 2.22
CA PRO A 203 -17.02 -10.74 3.60
C PRO A 203 -18.21 -11.33 4.36
#